data_AF-A0A3C0GDA5-F1
#
_entry.id   AF-A0A3C0GDA5-F1
#
_cell.length_a   1.000
_cell.length_b   1.000
_cell.length_c   1.000
_cell.angle_alpha   90.00
_cell.angle_beta   90.00
_cell.angle_gamma   90.00
#
_symmetry.space_group_name_H-M   'P 1'
#
loop_
_entity.id
_entity.type
_entity.pdbx_description
1 polymer ?
#
loop_
_entity_poly.entity_id
_entity_poly.type
_entity_poly.pdbx_seq_one_letter_code
_entity_poly.pdbx_strand_id
1 'polypeptide(L)'
;RIEKSVYNALRETGVSMFYTSIVLFFGFSVFVISNFGGTVALGSLVSATLLLAMLANLILLPSLLLSLEKSIANKQTLKKPQIDILPQEENNN
;
A
#
# COMPACT_ATOMS: atom_id res chain seq x y z
N ARG A 1 -12.80 -13.34 -5.52
CA ARG A 1 -11.98 -14.49 -5.05
C ARG A 1 -10.55 -14.06 -4.71
N ILE A 2 -9.95 -13.14 -5.48
CA ILE A 2 -8.59 -12.62 -5.28
C ILE A 2 -8.49 -11.68 -4.06
N GLU A 3 -9.44 -10.75 -3.88
CA GLU A 3 -9.46 -9.82 -2.73
C GLU A 3 -9.41 -10.51 -1.35
N LYS A 4 -10.12 -11.62 -1.17
CA LYS A 4 -10.14 -12.34 0.12
C LYS A 4 -8.79 -13.01 0.42
N SER A 5 -8.11 -13.52 -0.60
CA SER A 5 -6.76 -14.07 -0.48
C SER A 5 -5.71 -12.97 -0.24
N VAL A 6 -5.84 -11.83 -0.94
CA VAL A 6 -4.98 -10.66 -0.74
C VAL A 6 -5.15 -10.12 0.67
N TYR A 7 -6.38 -9.95 1.16
CA TYR A 7 -6.64 -9.46 2.50
C TYR A 7 -6.12 -10.41 3.59
N ASN A 8 -6.31 -11.73 3.42
CA ASN A 8 -5.75 -12.71 4.35
C ASN A 8 -4.22 -12.71 4.35
N ALA A 9 -3.58 -12.62 3.18
CA ALA A 9 -2.13 -12.52 3.07
C ALA A 9 -1.60 -11.23 3.73
N LEU A 10 -2.30 -10.11 3.51
CA LEU A 10 -1.95 -8.81 4.07
C LEU A 10 -2.13 -8.77 5.59
N ARG A 11 -3.14 -9.47 6.12
CA ARG A 11 -3.37 -9.56 7.57
C ARG A 11 -2.34 -10.45 8.26
N GLU A 12 -1.97 -11.57 7.67
CA GLU A 12 -0.92 -12.46 8.20
C GLU A 12 0.46 -11.75 8.19
N THR A 13 0.84 -11.20 7.03
CA THR A 13 2.14 -10.55 6.84
C THR A 13 2.22 -9.18 7.50
N GLY A 14 1.12 -8.42 7.54
CA GLY A 14 1.04 -7.11 8.17
C GLY A 14 1.22 -7.18 9.68
N VAL A 15 0.66 -8.19 10.34
CA VAL A 15 0.86 -8.42 11.78
C VAL A 15 2.34 -8.72 12.09
N SER A 16 2.99 -9.56 11.28
CA SER A 16 4.43 -9.86 11.42
C SER A 16 5.34 -8.64 11.17
N MET A 17 5.03 -7.84 10.13
CA MET A 17 5.73 -6.58 9.87
C MET A 17 5.56 -5.60 11.02
N PHE A 18 4.34 -5.48 11.58
CA PHE A 18 4.07 -4.57 12.70
C PHE A 18 4.92 -4.90 13.93
N TYR A 19 5.03 -6.18 14.30
CA TYR A 19 5.88 -6.61 15.41
C TYR A 19 7.35 -6.23 15.18
N THR A 20 7.88 -6.51 13.99
CA THR A 20 9.28 -6.19 13.65
C THR A 20 9.52 -4.69 13.67
N SER A 21 8.63 -3.91 13.07
CA SER A 21 8.76 -2.47 12.95
C SER A 21 8.65 -1.74 14.29
N ILE A 22 7.82 -2.22 15.21
CA ILE A 22 7.76 -1.67 16.59
C ILE A 22 9.09 -1.88 17.31
N VAL A 23 9.63 -3.10 17.27
CA VAL A 23 10.92 -3.41 17.91
C VAL A 23 12.03 -2.53 17.31
N LEU A 24 12.04 -2.36 15.99
CA LEU A 24 13.02 -1.55 15.29
C LEU A 24 12.87 -0.05 15.61
N PHE A 25 11.64 0.47 15.61
CA PHE A 25 11.35 1.86 15.96
C PHE A 25 11.84 2.19 17.38
N PHE A 26 11.51 1.37 18.37
CA PHE A 26 12.00 1.58 19.74
C PHE A 26 13.51 1.37 19.86
N GLY A 27 14.08 0.40 19.14
CA GLY A 27 15.53 0.17 19.10
C GLY A 27 16.32 1.39 18.62
N PHE A 28 15.83 2.09 17.58
CA PHE A 28 16.45 3.34 17.12
C PHE A 28 16.04 4.58 17.93
N SER A 29 14.87 4.57 18.56
CA SER A 29 14.42 5.68 19.42
C SER A 29 15.31 5.86 20.64
N VAL A 30 15.98 4.81 21.14
CA VAL A 30 16.96 4.92 22.22
C VAL A 30 18.09 5.90 21.88
N PHE A 31 18.44 6.05 20.60
CA PHE A 31 19.47 7.00 20.15
C PHE A 31 19.10 8.46 20.34
N VAL A 32 17.80 8.78 20.48
CA VAL A 32 17.32 10.13 20.75
C VAL A 32 17.67 10.59 22.18
N ILE A 33 17.89 9.65 23.11
CA ILE A 33 18.27 9.95 24.50
C ILE A 33 19.78 10.24 24.62
N SER A 34 20.53 10.10 23.53
CA SER A 34 21.98 10.34 23.52
C SER A 34 22.35 11.79 23.81
N ASN A 35 23.47 11.99 24.50
CA ASN A 35 24.04 13.32 24.76
C ASN A 35 24.84 13.87 23.55
N PHE A 36 25.00 13.08 22.48
CA PHE A 36 25.66 13.49 21.24
C PHE A 36 24.62 13.89 20.18
N GLY A 37 24.57 15.18 19.83
CA GLY A 37 23.56 15.72 18.92
C GLY A 37 23.47 15.03 17.55
N GLY A 38 24.59 14.53 17.01
CA GLY A 38 24.58 13.76 15.76
C GLY A 38 23.83 12.43 15.87
N THR A 39 23.91 11.75 17.03
CA THR A 39 23.18 10.51 17.30
C THR A 39 21.69 10.78 17.48
N VAL A 40 21.34 11.90 18.11
CA VAL A 40 19.94 12.32 18.26
C VAL A 40 19.30 12.65 16.90
N ALA A 41 20.02 13.37 16.04
CA ALA A 41 19.56 13.68 14.68
C ALA A 41 19.40 12.40 13.83
N LEU A 42 20.38 11.49 13.90
CA LEU A 42 20.32 10.22 13.19
C LEU A 42 19.18 9.33 13.73
N GLY A 43 19.06 9.21 15.05
CA GLY A 43 18.03 8.39 15.71
C GLY A 43 16.62 8.88 15.40
N SER A 44 16.39 10.19 15.42
CA SER A 44 15.09 10.78 15.09
C SER A 44 14.73 10.59 13.61
N LEU A 45 15.66 10.82 12.69
CA LEU A 45 15.45 10.62 11.25
C LEU A 45 15.17 9.15 10.91
N VAL A 46 15.94 8.21 11.48
CA VAL A 46 15.75 6.77 11.24
C VAL A 46 14.41 6.31 11.79
N SER A 47 14.05 6.71 13.01
CA SER A 47 12.76 6.35 13.62
C SER A 47 11.58 6.88 12.82
N ALA A 48 11.65 8.12 12.33
CA ALA A 48 10.62 8.69 11.45
C ALA A 48 10.52 7.95 10.10
N THR A 49 11.67 7.60 9.51
CA THR A 49 11.72 6.82 8.26
C THR A 49 11.07 5.45 8.44
N LEU A 50 11.33 4.78 9.56
CA LEU A 50 10.73 3.47 9.86
C LEU A 50 9.21 3.55 10.04
N LEU A 51 8.72 4.60 10.69
CA LEU A 51 7.29 4.84 10.82
C LEU A 51 6.65 5.00 9.43
N LEU A 52 7.26 5.80 8.56
CA LEU A 52 6.79 6.02 7.19
C LEU A 52 6.85 4.73 6.36
N ALA A 53 7.94 3.95 6.49
CA ALA A 53 8.09 2.67 5.82
C ALA A 53 7.00 1.66 6.24
N MET A 54 6.63 1.65 7.53
CA MET A 54 5.57 0.77 8.02
C MET A 54 4.20 1.16 7.44
N LEU A 55 3.89 2.45 7.37
CA LEU A 55 2.68 2.97 6.73
C LEU A 55 2.66 2.65 5.23
N ALA A 56 3.79 2.80 4.55
CA ALA A 56 3.91 2.46 3.13
C ALA A 56 3.64 0.96 2.90
N ASN A 57 4.19 0.09 3.75
CA ASN A 57 4.04 -1.35 3.59
C ASN A 57 2.61 -1.85 3.92
N LEU A 58 1.93 -1.22 4.87
CA LEU A 58 0.57 -1.62 5.28
C LEU A 58 -0.54 -0.99 4.44
N ILE A 59 -0.34 0.21 3.91
CA ILE A 59 -1.40 0.99 3.23
C ILE A 59 -1.05 1.22 1.77
N LEU A 60 0.14 1.78 1.49
CA LEU A 60 0.50 2.19 0.14
C LEU A 60 0.70 0.98 -0.79
N LEU A 61 1.41 -0.05 -0.32
CA LEU A 61 1.67 -1.27 -1.09
C LEU A 61 0.38 -1.99 -1.53
N PRO A 62 -0.57 -2.33 -0.64
CA PRO A 62 -1.82 -2.98 -1.05
C PRO A 62 -2.70 -2.08 -1.92
N SER A 63 -2.76 -0.78 -1.64
CA SER A 63 -3.48 0.16 -2.51
C SER A 63 -2.85 0.27 -3.90
N LEU A 64 -1.51 0.29 -3.98
CA LEU A 64 -0.79 0.34 -5.25
C LEU A 64 -0.96 -0.96 -6.02
N LEU A 65 -0.87 -2.11 -5.36
CA LEU A 65 -1.06 -3.42 -5.98
C LEU A 65 -2.49 -3.54 -6.54
N LEU A 66 -3.52 -3.18 -5.77
CA LEU A 66 -4.91 -3.21 -6.21
C LEU A 66 -5.17 -2.22 -7.37
N SER A 67 -4.60 -1.02 -7.30
CA SER A 67 -4.71 -0.03 -8.38
C SER A 67 -4.00 -0.48 -9.65
N LEU A 68 -2.83 -1.10 -9.53
CA LEU A 68 -2.08 -1.64 -10.66
C LEU A 68 -2.78 -2.87 -11.26
N GLU A 69 -3.30 -3.79 -10.44
CA GLU A 69 -4.13 -4.92 -10.90
C GLU A 69 -5.29 -4.39 -11.74
N LYS A 70 -6.03 -3.42 -11.22
CA LYS A 70 -7.17 -2.81 -11.92
C LYS A 70 -6.74 -2.09 -13.19
N SER A 71 -5.61 -1.39 -13.20
CA SER A 71 -5.07 -0.70 -14.37
C SER A 71 -4.61 -1.67 -15.46
N ILE A 72 -3.95 -2.77 -15.08
CA ILE A 72 -3.47 -3.80 -15.99
C ILE A 72 -4.65 -4.62 -16.55
N ALA A 73 -5.59 -5.03 -15.70
CA ALA A 73 -6.81 -5.71 -16.10
C ALA A 73 -7.67 -4.85 -17.05
N ASN A 74 -7.83 -3.56 -16.74
CA ASN A 74 -8.57 -2.60 -17.59
C ASN A 74 -7.88 -2.32 -18.93
N LYS A 75 -6.55 -2.55 -19.05
CA LYS A 75 -5.83 -2.48 -20.34
C LYS A 75 -5.99 -3.75 -21.17
N GLN A 76 -6.12 -4.91 -20.52
CA GLN A 76 -6.31 -6.20 -21.21
C GLN A 76 -7.78 -6.45 -21.58
N THR A 77 -8.74 -5.83 -20.87
CA THR A 77 -10.16 -5.86 -21.19
C THR A 77 -10.62 -4.45 -21.54
N LEU A 78 -10.79 -4.12 -22.83
CA LEU A 78 -11.37 -2.84 -23.25
C LEU A 78 -12.70 -2.63 -22.52
N LYS A 79 -12.72 -1.69 -21.56
CA LYS A 79 -13.93 -1.30 -20.85
C LYS A 79 -14.91 -0.75 -21.90
N LYS A 80 -16.01 -1.47 -22.15
CA LYS A 80 -17.05 -1.00 -23.09
C LYS A 80 -17.51 0.39 -22.64
N PRO A 81 -17.61 1.38 -23.55
CA PRO A 81 -17.99 2.74 -23.19
C PRO A 81 -19.38 2.74 -22.54
N GLN A 82 -19.58 3.55 -21.49
CA GLN A 82 -20.87 3.65 -20.78
C GLN A 82 -21.92 4.47 -21.55
N ILE A 83 -21.55 5.04 -22.70
CA ILE A 83 -22.44 5.79 -23.56
C ILE A 83 -22.47 5.05 -24.90
N ASP A 84 -23.58 4.35 -25.13
CA ASP A 84 -23.87 3.73 -26.42
C ASP A 84 -24.45 4.81 -27.34
N ILE A 85 -23.57 5.46 -28.11
CA ILE A 85 -23.92 6.48 -29.12
C ILE A 85 -24.24 5.88 -30.49
N LEU A 86 -24.35 4.55 -30.58
CA LEU A 86 -24.73 3.87 -31.81
C LEU A 86 -26.26 3.93 -31.96
N PRO A 87 -26.81 4.43 -33.08
CA PRO A 87 -28.25 4.42 -33.30
C PRO A 87 -28.74 2.97 -33.27
N GLN A 88 -29.75 2.69 -32.45
CA GLN A 88 -30.44 1.41 -32.48
C GLN A 88 -31.16 1.34 -33.84
N GLU A 89 -30.75 0.43 -34.73
CA GLU A 89 -31.49 0.18 -35.96
C GLU A 89 -32.87 -0.38 -35.60
N GLU A 90 -33.89 0.45 -35.80
CA GLU A 90 -35.31 0.06 -35.71
C GLU A 90 -35.59 -1.03 -36.74
N ASN A 91 -35.71 -2.26 -36.26
CA ASN A 91 -36.18 -3.39 -37.05
C ASN A 91 -37.71 -3.26 -37.19
N ASN A 92 -38.14 -2.59 -38.26
CA ASN A 92 -39.54 -2.50 -38.68
C ASN A 92 -40.00 -3.85 -39.22
N ASN A 93 -41.06 -4.40 -38.61
CA ASN A 93 -41.89 -5.47 -39.19
C ASN A 93 -42.69 -4.96 -40.40
#